data_AF-A0A410RV70-F1
#
_entry.id   AF-A0A410RV70-F1
#
_cell.length_a   1.000
_cell.length_b   1.000
_cell.length_c   1.000
_cell.angle_alpha   90.00
_cell.angle_beta   90.00
_cell.angle_gamma   90.00
#
_symmetry.space_group_name_H-M   'P 1'
#
loop_
_entity.id
_entity.type
_entity.pdbx_description
1 polymer ?
#
loop_
_entity_poly.entity_id
_entity_poly.type
_entity_poly.pdbx_seq_one_letter_code
_entity_poly.pdbx_strand_id
1 'polypeptide(L)'
;MLYPHFYPYVVPGWFDKSLKWRRAEPLNFRRALIITPSPAHLARLPGGRIPDRSDFTDMKADDRIRAWRQVLTEGDRMADELRELLASGRIAEHVQPL
;
A
#
# COMPACT_ATOMS: atom_id res chain seq x y z
N MET A 1 8.25 15.60 0.69
CA MET A 1 8.75 14.23 0.88
C MET A 1 7.78 13.26 0.22
N LEU A 2 8.26 12.31 -0.56
CA LEU A 2 7.44 11.22 -1.08
C LEU A 2 7.45 10.06 -0.09
N TYR A 3 6.28 9.52 0.24
CA TYR A 3 6.15 8.47 1.26
C TYR A 3 5.28 7.32 0.75
N PRO A 4 5.89 6.32 0.08
CA PRO A 4 5.19 5.07 -0.24
C PRO A 4 4.73 4.38 1.03
N HIS A 5 3.46 4.02 1.10
CA HIS A 5 2.86 3.43 2.29
C HIS A 5 1.85 2.35 1.95
N PHE A 6 1.52 1.48 2.91
CA PHE A 6 0.58 0.38 2.72
C PHE A 6 -0.88 0.79 2.87
N TYR A 7 -1.14 1.85 3.62
CA TYR A 7 -2.48 2.31 3.97
C TYR A 7 -2.62 3.82 3.78
N PRO A 8 -3.83 4.33 3.48
CA PRO A 8 -4.08 5.77 3.34
C PRO A 8 -4.08 6.53 4.67
N TYR A 9 -3.60 5.91 5.75
CA TYR A 9 -3.50 6.49 7.07
C TYR A 9 -2.18 6.07 7.73
N VAL A 10 -1.70 6.89 8.65
CA VAL A 10 -0.48 6.57 9.42
C VAL A 10 -0.87 6.28 10.87
N VAL A 11 -0.38 5.15 11.38
CA VAL A 11 -0.53 4.77 12.79
C VAL A 11 0.76 5.13 13.53
N PRO A 12 0.76 6.15 14.40
CA PRO A 12 1.93 6.52 15.17
C PRO A 12 2.13 5.50 16.30
N GLY A 13 3.25 4.79 16.29
CA GLY A 13 3.56 3.78 17.29
C GLY A 13 5.06 3.51 17.40
N TRP A 14 5.45 3.04 18.58
CA TRP A 14 6.67 2.25 18.74
C TRP A 14 6.36 0.80 18.41
N PHE A 15 7.38 0.08 17.96
CA PHE A 15 7.30 -1.26 17.35
C PHE A 15 6.59 -2.31 18.21
N ASP A 16 6.45 -2.07 19.52
CA ASP A 16 5.94 -3.01 20.53
C ASP A 16 4.45 -2.83 20.88
N LYS A 17 3.78 -1.72 20.52
CA LYS A 17 2.39 -1.46 20.94
C LYS A 17 1.41 -1.48 19.76
N SER A 18 0.52 -2.48 19.76
CA SER A 18 -0.59 -2.61 18.80
C SER A 18 -1.76 -1.65 19.13
N LEU A 19 -1.55 -0.36 18.98
CA LEU A 19 -2.55 0.69 19.25
C LEU A 19 -3.33 1.03 17.98
N LYS A 20 -4.17 0.10 17.51
CA LYS A 20 -4.88 0.19 16.22
C LYS A 20 -5.81 1.40 16.09
N TRP A 21 -6.23 2.02 17.20
CA TRP A 21 -7.09 3.21 17.20
C TRP A 21 -6.32 4.52 16.97
N ARG A 22 -4.99 4.52 17.09
CA ARG A 22 -4.21 5.75 16.89
C ARG A 22 -4.16 6.11 15.42
N ARG A 23 -4.32 7.40 15.14
CA ARG A 23 -4.08 8.01 13.84
C ARG A 23 -3.15 9.20 14.05
N ALA A 24 -2.21 9.37 13.13
CA ALA A 24 -1.35 10.54 13.14
C ALA A 24 -2.11 11.71 12.53
N GLU A 25 -1.96 12.90 13.12
CA GLU A 25 -2.62 14.10 12.62
C GLU A 25 -2.18 14.44 11.19
N PRO A 26 -3.11 14.73 10.26
CA PRO A 26 -2.77 15.08 8.87
C PRO A 26 -1.78 16.25 8.75
N LEU A 27 -1.84 17.20 9.70
CA LEU A 27 -0.94 18.36 9.72
C LEU A 27 0.55 17.97 9.91
N ASN A 28 0.83 16.79 10.47
CA ASN A 28 2.18 16.23 10.56
C ASN A 28 2.75 15.88 9.17
N PHE A 29 1.86 15.69 8.18
CA PHE A 29 2.19 15.30 6.80
C PHE A 29 1.96 16.43 5.80
N ARG A 30 1.80 17.69 6.23
CA ARG A 30 1.53 18.84 5.35
C ARG A 30 2.56 19.12 4.25
N ARG A 31 3.74 18.49 4.32
CA ARG A 31 4.82 18.54 3.30
C ARG A 31 5.17 17.15 2.75
N ALA A 32 4.25 16.19 2.89
CA ALA A 32 4.40 14.83 2.42
C ALA A 32 3.30 14.50 1.39
N LEU A 33 3.69 13.73 0.37
CA LEU A 33 2.76 13.04 -0.52
C LEU A 33 2.82 11.55 -0.15
N ILE A 34 1.70 11.00 0.27
CA ILE A 34 1.57 9.58 0.60
C ILE A 34 1.02 8.85 -0.63
N ILE A 35 1.72 7.81 -1.08
CA ILE A 35 1.25 6.95 -2.18
C ILE A 35 0.96 5.57 -1.62
N THR A 36 -0.26 5.08 -1.83
CA THR A 36 -0.71 3.77 -1.32
C THR A 36 -1.48 3.01 -2.39
N PRO A 37 -1.54 1.67 -2.31
CA PRO A 37 -2.48 0.90 -3.14
C PRO A 37 -3.92 1.36 -2.92
N SER A 38 -4.71 1.40 -3.99
CA SER A 38 -6.15 1.68 -3.90
C SER A 38 -6.91 0.44 -3.38
N PRO A 39 -8.12 0.60 -2.82
CA PRO A 39 -8.95 -0.55 -2.43
C PRO A 39 -9.25 -1.49 -3.60
N ALA A 40 -9.45 -0.94 -4.81
CA ALA A 40 -9.67 -1.73 -6.03
C ALA A 40 -8.43 -2.55 -6.41
N HIS A 41 -7.23 -2.02 -6.16
CA HIS A 41 -5.98 -2.74 -6.34
C HIS A 41 -5.87 -3.89 -5.32
N LEU A 42 -6.10 -3.61 -4.03
CA LEU A 42 -6.04 -4.63 -2.97
C LEU A 42 -7.01 -5.79 -3.24
N ALA A 43 -8.20 -5.52 -3.77
CA ALA A 43 -9.19 -6.54 -4.11
C ALA A 43 -8.71 -7.54 -5.19
N ARG A 44 -7.69 -7.20 -5.98
CA ARG A 44 -7.07 -8.10 -6.96
C ARG A 44 -5.98 -8.99 -6.37
N LEU A 45 -5.50 -8.66 -5.19
CA LEU A 45 -4.49 -9.45 -4.51
C LEU A 45 -5.12 -10.70 -3.89
N PRO A 46 -4.37 -11.80 -3.76
CA PRO A 46 -4.80 -12.98 -3.01
C PRO A 46 -5.29 -12.59 -1.60
N GLY A 47 -6.51 -12.99 -1.26
CA GLY A 47 -7.11 -12.65 0.04
C GLY A 47 -7.46 -11.17 0.23
N GLY A 48 -7.42 -10.35 -0.83
CA GLY A 48 -7.81 -8.94 -0.76
C GLY A 48 -6.86 -8.07 0.08
N ARG A 49 -5.62 -8.54 0.29
CA ARG A 49 -4.66 -7.92 1.22
C ARG A 49 -3.24 -7.97 0.69
N ILE A 50 -2.40 -7.09 1.21
CA ILE A 50 -0.95 -7.20 1.03
C ILE A 50 -0.47 -8.43 1.82
N PRO A 51 0.34 -9.31 1.21
CA PRO A 51 0.98 -10.43 1.90
C PRO A 51 1.72 -9.98 3.15
N ASP A 52 1.69 -10.81 4.20
CA ASP A 52 2.49 -10.59 5.39
C ASP A 52 3.08 -11.89 5.93
N ARG A 53 3.71 -11.81 7.10
CA ARG A 53 4.39 -12.94 7.71
C ARG A 53 3.47 -14.12 8.07
N SER A 54 2.16 -13.92 8.25
CA SER A 54 1.25 -15.02 8.57
C SER A 54 1.09 -15.98 7.39
N ASP A 55 1.36 -15.53 6.16
CA ASP A 55 1.32 -16.41 4.98
C ASP A 55 2.30 -17.59 5.09
N PHE A 56 3.39 -17.46 5.87
CA PHE A 56 4.34 -18.54 6.09
C PHE A 56 3.81 -19.64 7.02
N THR A 57 2.89 -19.28 7.91
CA THR A 57 2.21 -20.23 8.81
C THR A 57 0.92 -20.76 8.21
N ASP A 58 0.21 -19.92 7.47
CA ASP A 58 -1.18 -20.18 7.06
C ASP A 58 -1.27 -20.86 5.68
N MET A 59 -0.20 -20.83 4.88
CA MET A 59 -0.19 -21.34 3.51
C MET A 59 0.90 -22.38 3.26
N LYS A 60 0.57 -23.38 2.43
CA LYS A 60 1.58 -24.30 1.87
C LYS A 60 2.55 -23.53 0.97
N ALA A 61 3.79 -24.01 0.87
CA ALA A 61 4.84 -23.33 0.13
C ALA A 61 4.45 -23.02 -1.33
N ASP A 62 3.88 -23.98 -2.05
CA ASP A 62 3.49 -23.79 -3.46
C ASP A 62 2.36 -22.76 -3.63
N ASP A 63 1.36 -22.78 -2.74
CA ASP A 63 0.27 -21.79 -2.74
C ASP A 63 0.80 -20.39 -2.45
N ARG A 64 1.68 -20.28 -1.44
CA ARG A 64 2.33 -19.00 -1.09
C ARG A 64 3.15 -18.45 -2.23
N ILE A 65 3.98 -19.28 -2.88
CA ILE A 65 4.79 -18.87 -4.03
C ILE A 65 3.91 -18.36 -5.17
N ARG A 66 2.79 -19.05 -5.48
CA ARG A 66 1.84 -18.59 -6.49
C ARG A 66 1.21 -17.24 -6.12
N ALA A 67 0.72 -17.11 -4.89
CA ALA A 67 0.10 -15.88 -4.40
C ALA A 67 1.08 -14.69 -4.44
N TRP A 68 2.32 -14.89 -3.98
CA TRP A 68 3.34 -13.85 -3.97
C TRP A 68 3.78 -13.45 -5.39
N ARG A 69 3.84 -14.39 -6.33
CA ARG A 69 4.07 -14.06 -7.75
C ARG A 69 2.95 -13.18 -8.32
N GLN A 70 1.69 -13.49 -8.03
CA GLN A 70 0.57 -12.64 -8.45
C GLN A 70 0.68 -11.23 -7.85
N VAL A 71 1.06 -11.12 -6.58
CA VAL A 71 1.26 -9.82 -5.92
C VAL A 71 2.36 -9.00 -6.59
N LEU A 72 3.47 -9.64 -6.99
CA LEU A 72 4.52 -8.97 -7.76
C LEU A 72 4.00 -8.46 -9.10
N THR A 73 3.25 -9.28 -9.84
CA THR A 73 2.64 -8.87 -11.12
C THR A 73 1.67 -7.71 -10.98
N GLU A 74 0.82 -7.71 -9.94
CA GLU A 74 -0.05 -6.56 -9.65
C GLU A 74 0.76 -5.34 -9.22
N GLY A 75 1.87 -5.52 -8.50
CA GLY A 75 2.83 -4.44 -8.18
C GLY A 75 3.41 -3.76 -9.43
N ASP A 76 3.77 -4.54 -10.45
CA ASP A 76 4.23 -3.99 -11.74
C ASP A 76 3.15 -3.10 -12.38
N ARG A 77 1.88 -3.51 -12.31
CA ARG A 77 0.76 -2.71 -12.81
C ARG A 77 0.61 -1.37 -12.09
N MET A 78 0.84 -1.32 -10.78
CA MET A 78 0.86 -0.05 -10.04
C MET A 78 2.02 0.85 -10.49
N ALA A 79 3.18 0.27 -10.74
CA ALA A 79 4.34 1.01 -11.20
C ALA A 79 4.10 1.62 -12.60
N ASP A 80 3.43 0.88 -13.48
CA ASP A 80 3.03 1.36 -14.81
C ASP A 80 2.02 2.51 -14.71
N GLU A 81 1.00 2.38 -13.86
CA GLU A 81 0.00 3.44 -13.63
C GLU A 81 0.65 4.73 -13.09
N LEU A 82 1.54 4.60 -12.10
CA LEU A 82 2.27 5.75 -11.57
C LEU A 82 3.16 6.39 -12.64
N ARG A 83 3.82 5.58 -13.47
CA ARG A 83 4.66 6.08 -14.58
C ARG A 83 3.84 6.86 -15.59
N GLU A 84 2.64 6.37 -15.94
CA GLU A 84 1.72 7.07 -16.83
C GLU A 84 1.29 8.41 -16.26
N LEU A 85 0.86 8.46 -15.00
CA LEU A 85 0.42 9.69 -14.33
C LEU A 85 1.51 10.76 -14.25
N LEU A 86 2.75 10.34 -14.02
CA LEU A 86 3.91 11.21 -14.03
C LEU A 86 4.21 11.72 -15.44
N ALA A 87 4.22 10.84 -16.44
CA ALA A 87 4.51 11.20 -17.83
C ALA A 87 3.45 12.13 -18.43
N SER A 88 2.17 11.93 -18.09
CA SER A 88 1.07 12.76 -18.58
C SER A 88 0.89 14.06 -17.79
N GLY A 89 1.58 14.24 -16.66
CA GLY A 89 1.40 15.38 -15.76
C GLY A 89 0.06 15.40 -15.00
N ARG A 90 -0.72 14.31 -15.04
CA ARG A 90 -2.07 14.24 -14.45
C ARG A 90 -2.08 13.85 -12.98
N ILE A 91 -0.91 13.57 -12.38
CA ILE A 91 -0.83 13.12 -10.99
C ILE A 91 -1.59 14.02 -10.01
N ALA A 92 -1.61 15.33 -10.23
CA ALA A 92 -2.32 16.29 -9.38
C ALA A 92 -3.85 16.07 -9.34
N GLU A 93 -4.44 15.51 -10.39
CA GLU A 93 -5.88 15.18 -10.47
C GLU A 93 -6.25 14.03 -9.53
N HIS A 94 -5.27 13.22 -9.12
CA HIS A 94 -5.46 12.06 -8.27
C HIS A 94 -5.04 12.30 -6.81
N VAL A 95 -4.56 13.50 -6.48
CA VAL A 95 -4.17 13.85 -5.11
C VAL A 95 -5.41 14.18 -4.28
N GLN A 96 -5.50 13.58 -3.09
CA GLN A 96 -6.56 13.83 -2.12
C GLN A 96 -5.95 14.33 -0.80
N PRO A 97 -6.68 15.16 -0.02
CA PRO A 97 -6.29 15.47 1.36
C PRO A 97 -6.14 14.19 2.19
N LEU A 98 -5.16 14.18 3.09
CA LEU A 98 -4.92 13.09 4.04
C LEU A 98 -5.91 13.13 5.21
#